data_AF-X1BZP9-F1
#
_entry.id   AF-X1BZP9-F1
#
_cell.length_a   1.000
_cell.length_b   1.000
_cell.length_c   1.000
_cell.angle_alpha   90.00
_cell.angle_beta   90.00
_cell.angle_gamma   90.00
#
_symmetry.space_group_name_H-M   'P 1'
#
loop_
_entity.id
_entity.type
_entity.pdbx_description
1 polymer ?
#
loop_
_entity_poly.entity_id
_entity_poly.type
_entity_poly.pdbx_seq_one_letter_code
_entity_poly.pdbx_strand_id
1 'polypeptide(L)' 'CEDVLFEAEMQKIAKEMNYSETTFITSKENYDVRIFTPEVELPFAGHPTIGTALVIQQELIKRNIKMEHLYWRMEMWF' A
#
# COMPACT_ATOMS: atom_id res chain seq x y z
N CYS A 1 -2.42 -14.88 17.44
CA CYS A 1 -1.13 -14.26 17.06
C CYS A 1 -1.43 -13.32 15.93
N GLU A 2 -1.17 -12.03 16.08
CA GLU A 2 -1.00 -11.17 14.92
C GLU A 2 0.37 -11.50 14.33
N ASP A 3 0.38 -11.92 13.07
CA ASP A 3 1.60 -12.19 12.31
C ASP A 3 2.29 -10.86 12.02
N VAL A 4 3.07 -10.38 12.98
CA VAL A 4 3.88 -9.17 12.84
C VAL A 4 5.11 -9.53 12.01
N LEU A 5 5.15 -9.05 10.76
CA LEU A 5 6.36 -9.11 9.93
C LEU A 5 7.40 -8.13 10.46
N PHE A 6 8.62 -8.60 10.67
CA PHE A 6 9.74 -7.73 11.01
C PHE A 6 10.20 -6.98 9.76
N GLU A 7 10.84 -5.82 9.95
CA GLU A 7 11.32 -4.95 8.86
C GLU A 7 12.19 -5.69 7.84
N ALA A 8 13.10 -6.54 8.32
CA ALA A 8 13.96 -7.35 7.46
C ALA A 8 13.18 -8.31 6.56
N GLU A 9 12.03 -8.82 7.02
CA GLU A 9 11.16 -9.70 6.24
C GLU A 9 10.39 -8.91 5.19
N MET A 10 9.85 -7.75 5.56
CA MET A 10 9.18 -6.84 4.61
C MET A 10 10.14 -6.38 3.50
N GLN A 11 11.39 -6.04 3.84
CA GLN A 11 12.42 -5.69 2.87
C GLN A 11 12.77 -6.87 1.94
N LYS A 12 12.85 -8.09 2.48
CA LYS A 12 13.09 -9.29 1.68
C LYS A 12 11.95 -9.56 0.70
N ILE A 13 10.71 -9.42 1.16
CA ILE A 13 9.52 -9.55 0.31
C ILE A 13 9.52 -8.46 -0.77
N ALA A 14 9.73 -7.19 -0.41
CA ALA A 14 9.80 -6.10 -1.38
C ALA A 14 10.87 -6.34 -2.47
N LYS A 15 12.02 -6.89 -2.07
CA LYS A 15 13.08 -7.29 -3.00
C LYS A 15 12.70 -8.48 -3.88
N GLU A 16 11.98 -9.46 -3.34
CA GLU A 16 11.50 -10.63 -4.09
C GLU A 16 10.41 -10.25 -5.10
N MET A 17 9.53 -9.32 -4.74
CA MET A 17 8.47 -8.83 -5.62
C MET A 17 9.01 -7.99 -6.79
N ASN A 18 10.17 -7.34 -6.60
CA ASN A 18 10.89 -6.57 -7.62
C ASN A 18 10.04 -5.50 -8.34
N TYR A 19 9.11 -4.89 -7.62
CA TYR A 19 8.37 -3.70 -8.05
C TYR A 19 9.10 -2.42 -7.59
N SER A 20 8.78 -1.29 -8.22
CA SER A 20 9.31 0.03 -7.84
C SER A 20 9.05 0.33 -6.36
N GLU A 21 7.84 0.02 -5.87
CA GLU A 21 7.45 0.16 -4.47
C GLU A 21 6.52 -0.98 -4.03
N THR A 22 6.64 -1.39 -2.76
CA THR A 22 5.77 -2.36 -2.09
C THR A 22 5.27 -1.76 -0.77
N THR A 23 3.95 -1.80 -0.55
CA THR A 23 3.31 -1.25 0.65
C THR A 23 2.80 -2.36 1.57
N PHE A 24 3.10 -2.29 2.86
CA PHE A 24 2.59 -3.21 3.88
C PHE A 24 1.69 -2.47 4.85
N ILE A 25 0.51 -3.02 5.11
CA ILE A 25 -0.41 -2.51 6.14
C ILE A 25 -0.11 -3.25 7.44
N THR A 26 0.41 -2.54 8.44
CA THR A 26 0.87 -3.12 9.71
C THR A 26 -0.15 -3.02 10.84
N SER A 27 -1.18 -2.19 10.69
CA SER A 27 -2.29 -2.07 11.65
C SER A 27 -3.62 -2.00 10.93
N LYS A 28 -4.61 -2.76 11.39
CA LYS A 28 -5.98 -2.70 10.85
C LYS A 28 -6.82 -1.58 11.47
N GLU A 29 -6.46 -1.11 12.66
CA GLU A 29 -7.22 -0.07 13.37
C GLU A 29 -6.87 1.33 12.87
N ASN A 30 -5.57 1.60 12.69
CA ASN A 30 -5.07 2.90 12.22
C ASN A 30 -4.65 2.90 10.75
N TYR A 31 -4.69 1.74 10.08
CA TYR A 31 -4.21 1.56 8.72
C TYR A 31 -2.77 2.06 8.54
N ASP A 32 -1.90 1.76 9.51
CA ASP A 32 -0.48 2.11 9.43
C ASP A 32 0.13 1.42 8.20
N VAL A 33 0.77 2.21 7.33
CA VAL A 33 1.39 1.74 6.09
C VAL A 33 2.88 1.99 6.13
N ARG A 34 3.66 0.96 5.82
CA ARG A 34 5.10 1.05 5.56
C ARG A 34 5.37 0.82 4.08
N ILE A 35 6.32 1.55 3.51
CA ILE A 35 6.60 1.55 2.07
C ILE A 35 8.06 1.15 1.86
N PHE A 36 8.30 0.13 1.05
CA PHE A 36 9.63 -0.38 0.76
C PHE A 36 9.89 -0.35 -0.74
N THR A 37 11.07 0.12 -1.11
CA THR A 37 11.69 -0.22 -2.39
C THR A 37 12.48 -1.53 -2.23
N PRO A 38 13.00 -2.15 -3.31
CA PRO A 38 13.86 -3.33 -3.20
C PRO A 38 15.13 -3.11 -2.35
N GLU A 39 15.52 -1.86 -2.12
CA GLU A 39 16.78 -1.49 -1.46
C GLU A 39 16.57 -0.88 -0.06
N VAL A 40 15.51 -0.08 0.13
CA VAL A 40 15.31 0.70 1.37
C VAL A 40 13.84 0.99 1.65
N GLU A 41 13.52 1.20 2.92
CA GLU A 41 12.25 1.78 3.36
C GLU A 41 12.16 3.27 3.00
N LEU A 42 11.00 3.69 2.52
CA LEU A 42 10.67 5.09 2.27
C LEU A 42 9.68 5.59 3.33
N PRO A 43 9.89 6.81 3.87
CA PRO A 43 8.94 7.41 4.80
C PRO A 43 7.62 7.80 4.12
N PHE A 44 7.63 8.00 2.80
CA PHE A 44 6.46 8.36 2.01
C PHE A 44 6.68 8.12 0.51
N ALA A 45 5.63 7.70 -0.20
CA ALA A 45 5.59 7.65 -1.67
C ALA A 45 4.16 7.88 -2.16
N GLY A 46 3.96 8.89 -3.03
CA GLY A 46 2.63 9.37 -3.39
C GLY A 46 1.74 8.34 -4.11
N HIS A 47 2.23 7.74 -5.20
CA HIS A 47 1.45 6.75 -5.96
C HIS A 47 1.10 5.51 -5.13
N PRO A 48 2.03 4.92 -4.35
CA PRO A 48 1.71 3.81 -3.47
C PRO A 48 0.69 4.18 -2.39
N THR A 49 0.78 5.35 -1.75
CA THR A 49 -0.18 5.75 -0.70
C THR A 49 -1.63 5.82 -1.20
N ILE A 50 -1.86 6.38 -2.39
CA ILE A 50 -3.21 6.45 -2.97
C ILE A 50 -3.69 5.04 -3.35
N GLY A 51 -2.82 4.21 -3.94
CA GLY A 51 -3.14 2.82 -4.27
C GLY A 51 -3.53 2.01 -3.03
N THR A 52 -2.75 2.11 -1.94
CA THR A 52 -3.06 1.42 -0.69
C THR A 52 -4.36 1.92 -0.07
N ALA A 53 -4.64 3.23 -0.11
CA ALA A 53 -5.89 3.78 0.41
C ALA A 53 -7.13 3.25 -0.36
N LEU A 54 -7.03 3.11 -1.68
CA LEU A 54 -8.09 2.51 -2.49
C LEU A 54 -8.32 1.04 -2.15
N VAL A 55 -7.25 0.26 -1.98
CA VAL A 55 -7.34 -1.15 -1.58
C VAL A 55 -7.94 -1.29 -0.17
N ILE A 56 -7.51 -0.47 0.80
CA ILE A 56 -8.11 -0.42 2.14
C ILE A 56 -9.60 -0.14 2.05
N GLN A 57 -10.00 0.82 1.24
CA GLN A 57 -11.39 1.20 1.07
C GLN A 57 -12.24 0.05 0.48
N GLN A 58 -11.71 -0.65 -0.52
CA GLN A 58 -12.39 -1.75 -1.21
C GLN A 58 -12.43 -3.04 -0.38
N GLU A 59 -11.31 -3.43 0.22
CA GLU A 59 -11.13 -4.75 0.84
C GLU A 59 -11.38 -4.75 2.35
N LEU A 60 -11.06 -3.67 3.06
CA LEU A 60 -11.17 -3.61 4.52
C LEU A 60 -12.41 -2.84 4.97
N ILE A 61 -12.64 -1.65 4.43
CA ILE A 61 -13.77 -0.79 4.86
C ILE A 61 -15.07 -1.25 4.20
N LYS A 62 -15.03 -1.70 2.94
CA LYS A 62 -16.18 -2.19 2.15
C LYS A 62 -17.40 -1.25 2.19
N ARG A 63 -17.18 0.05 2.37
CA ARG A 63 -18.27 1.04 2.28
C ARG A 63 -18.62 1.24 0.81
N ASN A 64 -19.92 1.31 0.53
CA ASN A 64 -20.44 1.55 -0.80
C ASN A 64 -20.17 3.01 -1.22
N ILE A 65 -18.95 3.28 -1.68
CA ILE A 65 -18.58 4.57 -2.28
C ILE A 65 -18.92 4.49 -3.75
N LYS A 66 -19.78 5.41 -4.22
CA LYS A 66 -20.01 5.58 -5.65
C LYS A 66 -18.72 6.12 -6.30
N MET A 67 -17.99 5.24 -6.96
CA MET A 67 -16.74 5.53 -7.68
C MET A 67 -17.02 6.19 -9.03
N GLU A 68 -17.85 7.23 -9.07
CA GLU A 68 -18.28 7.86 -10.33
C GLU A 68 -17.32 8.94 -10.85
N HIS A 69 -16.37 9.41 -10.03
CA HIS A 69 -15.44 10.49 -10.40
C HIS A 69 -13.93 10.16 -10.31
N LEU A 70 -13.54 9.00 -9.79
CA LEU A 70 -12.12 8.68 -9.54
C LEU A 70 -11.41 7.97 -10.71
N TYR A 71 -12.16 7.34 -11.61
CA TYR A 71 -11.60 6.61 -12.76
C TYR A 71 -10.86 7.53 -13.76
N TRP A 72 -11.33 8.77 -13.94
CA TRP A 72 -10.80 9.67 -14.97
C TRP A 72 -9.44 10.33 -14.62
N ARG A 73 -8.90 10.15 -13.41
CA ARG A 73 -7.68 10.84 -12.96
C ARG A 73 -6.45 9.92 -12.84
N MET A 74 -6.64 8.59 -12.87
CA MET A 74 -5.55 7.62 -12.71
C MET A 74 -4.85 7.25 -14.03
N GLU A 75 -5.47 7.46 -15.19
CA GLU A 75 -4.87 7.14 -16.51
C GLU A 75 -3.75 8.11 -16.95
N MET A 76 -3.47 9.19 -16.20
CA MET A 76 -2.45 10.18 -16.57
C MET A 76 -1.09 9.99 -15.84
N TRP A 77 -0.88 8.87 -15.16
CA TRP A 77 0.33 8.65 -14.34
C TRP A 77 0.91 7.22 -14.50
N PHE A 78 0.80 6.65 -15.69
CA PHE A 78 1.63 5.54 -16.18
C PHE A 78 2.64 6.06 -17.21
#